data_AF-A0A645F706-F1
#
_entry.id   AF-A0A645F706-F1
#
_cell.length_a   1.000
_cell.length_b   1.000
_cell.length_c   1.000
_cell.angle_alpha   90.00
_cell.angle_beta   90.00
_cell.angle_gamma   90.00
#
_symmetry.space_group_name_H-M   'P 1'
#
loop_
_entity.id
_entity.type
_entity.pdbx_description
1 polymer ?
#
loop_
_entity_poly.entity_id
_entity_poly.type
_entity_poly.pdbx_seq_one_letter_code
_entity_poly.pdbx_strand_id
1 'polypeptide(L)'
;MPYLNTFAVAKRSQKTELKNVLAQYHLLDKGTIDFHKKVSDTIAEEISSKFNFLAKRNEKEFLFTLLNSGDQKTLAKSIERKEFGLVQDEIRKKFTQVENTHKASDENRLEVLAENKFHAISGYDYIVSASHYRNGDFKFDDDTFTFARQEFSGKILSITLNGKESWDVSPLIHNYLNQFKNRSGQISVPEISFENDLGKYHLKLVFDNLILEKYAREQIFYNDAYLLVRKK
;
A
#
# COMPACT_ATOMS: atom_id res chain seq x y z
N MET A 1 -1.83 42.49 10.74
CA MET A 1 -2.46 41.16 10.85
C MET A 1 -3.01 40.71 9.49
N PRO A 2 -2.32 39.82 8.74
CA PRO A 2 -2.76 39.38 7.42
C PRO A 2 -3.56 38.05 7.42
N TYR A 3 -3.56 37.29 8.51
CA TYR A 3 -4.04 35.90 8.54
C TYR A 3 -5.56 35.71 8.54
N LEU A 4 -6.36 36.68 9.01
CA LEU A 4 -7.83 36.56 9.02
C LEU A 4 -8.43 36.59 7.60
N ASN A 5 -7.80 37.31 6.67
CA ASN A 5 -8.28 37.43 5.29
C ASN A 5 -7.97 36.18 4.46
N THR A 6 -6.83 35.52 4.71
CA THR A 6 -6.39 34.35 3.93
C THR A 6 -7.29 33.12 4.12
N PHE A 7 -7.82 32.87 5.32
CA PHE A 7 -8.75 31.76 5.55
C PHE A 7 -10.10 31.97 4.85
N ALA A 8 -10.64 33.19 4.90
CA ALA A 8 -11.90 33.52 4.22
C ALA A 8 -11.75 33.39 2.69
N VAL A 9 -10.62 33.84 2.15
CA VAL A 9 -10.27 33.71 0.73
C VAL A 9 -10.14 32.24 0.33
N ALA A 10 -9.43 31.41 1.10
CA ALA A 10 -9.28 29.98 0.80
C ALA A 10 -10.63 29.25 0.77
N LYS A 11 -11.53 29.51 1.73
CA LYS A 11 -12.87 28.92 1.74
C LYS A 11 -13.67 29.33 0.50
N ARG A 12 -13.64 30.62 0.13
CA ARG A 12 -14.33 31.13 -1.07
C ARG A 12 -13.76 30.50 -2.35
N SER A 13 -12.44 30.37 -2.45
CA SER A 13 -11.78 29.70 -3.59
C SER A 13 -12.27 28.26 -3.72
N GLN A 14 -12.23 27.48 -2.64
CA GLN A 14 -12.63 26.07 -2.67
C GLN A 14 -14.11 25.87 -2.98
N LYS A 15 -15.01 26.74 -2.48
CA LYS A 15 -16.42 26.72 -2.90
C LYS A 15 -16.59 27.02 -4.39
N THR A 16 -15.82 27.97 -4.92
CA THR A 16 -15.87 28.38 -6.34
C THR A 16 -15.34 27.27 -7.23
N GLU A 17 -14.17 26.71 -6.90
CA GLU A 17 -13.57 25.58 -7.61
C GLU A 17 -14.50 24.37 -7.60
N LEU A 18 -15.12 24.03 -6.47
CA LEU A 18 -16.08 22.93 -6.41
C LEU A 18 -17.27 23.17 -7.35
N LYS A 19 -17.86 24.37 -7.34
CA LYS A 19 -18.94 24.71 -8.29
C LYS A 19 -18.47 24.62 -9.75
N ASN A 20 -17.26 25.09 -10.04
CA ASN A 20 -16.71 25.08 -11.38
C ASN A 20 -16.49 23.66 -11.90
N VAL A 21 -15.90 22.77 -11.10
CA VAL A 21 -15.70 21.36 -11.47
C VAL A 21 -17.07 20.68 -11.69
N LEU A 22 -18.02 20.89 -10.78
CA LEU A 22 -19.36 20.32 -10.93
C LEU A 22 -20.07 20.82 -12.20
N ALA A 23 -19.90 22.10 -12.56
CA ALA A 23 -20.48 22.67 -13.77
C ALA A 23 -19.76 22.18 -15.04
N GLN A 24 -18.42 22.15 -15.04
CA GLN A 24 -17.58 21.72 -16.16
C GLN A 24 -17.88 20.28 -16.58
N TYR A 25 -18.09 19.39 -15.61
CA TYR A 25 -18.42 17.99 -15.87
C TYR A 25 -19.93 17.72 -15.88
N HIS A 26 -20.76 18.78 -15.89
CA HIS A 26 -22.21 18.71 -15.92
C HIS A 26 -22.82 17.82 -14.83
N LEU A 27 -22.25 17.80 -13.63
CA LEU A 27 -22.59 16.87 -12.55
C LEU A 27 -23.78 17.34 -11.71
N LEU A 28 -24.42 18.45 -12.04
CA LEU A 28 -25.59 18.94 -11.31
C LEU A 28 -26.89 18.52 -12.01
N ASP A 29 -27.78 17.87 -11.28
CA ASP A 29 -29.19 17.68 -11.63
C ASP A 29 -30.07 18.35 -10.57
N LYS A 30 -30.94 19.26 -11.02
CA LYS A 30 -31.83 20.07 -10.16
C LYS A 30 -31.14 20.72 -8.95
N GLY A 31 -29.87 21.11 -9.11
CA GLY A 31 -29.07 21.77 -8.08
C GLY A 31 -28.31 20.83 -7.14
N THR A 32 -28.52 19.52 -7.22
CA THR A 32 -27.77 18.50 -6.47
C THR A 32 -26.82 17.72 -7.36
N ILE A 33 -25.79 17.11 -6.79
CA ILE A 33 -24.84 16.28 -7.53
C ILE A 33 -25.52 14.98 -7.99
N ASP A 34 -25.46 14.71 -9.28
CA ASP A 34 -25.80 13.43 -9.88
C ASP A 34 -24.57 12.51 -9.86
N PHE A 35 -24.50 11.65 -8.84
CA PHE A 35 -23.42 10.69 -8.65
C PHE A 35 -23.47 9.48 -9.62
N HIS A 36 -24.48 9.40 -10.48
CA HIS A 36 -24.58 8.36 -11.51
C HIS A 36 -23.96 8.77 -12.84
N LYS A 37 -23.56 10.04 -13.01
CA LYS A 37 -22.84 10.46 -14.21
C LYS A 37 -21.44 9.86 -14.28
N LYS A 38 -21.04 9.51 -15.50
CA LYS A 38 -19.70 9.03 -15.80
C LYS A 38 -18.67 10.13 -15.54
N VAL A 39 -17.67 9.84 -14.71
CA VAL A 39 -16.54 10.74 -14.38
C VAL A 39 -15.24 9.96 -14.31
N SER A 40 -14.09 10.62 -14.44
CA SER A 40 -12.81 9.98 -14.10
C SER A 40 -12.63 9.83 -12.59
N ASP A 41 -11.80 8.87 -12.19
CA ASP A 41 -11.33 8.70 -10.81
C ASP A 41 -10.67 9.96 -10.24
N THR A 42 -9.88 10.65 -11.05
CA THR A 42 -9.23 11.93 -10.72
C THR A 42 -10.25 13.03 -10.37
N ILE A 43 -11.36 13.12 -11.12
CA ILE A 43 -12.41 14.10 -10.86
C ILE A 43 -13.24 13.72 -9.64
N ALA A 44 -13.56 12.44 -9.48
CA ALA A 44 -14.23 11.95 -8.28
C ALA A 44 -13.40 12.22 -7.01
N GLU A 45 -12.07 12.08 -7.10
CA GLU A 45 -11.13 12.37 -6.01
C GLU A 45 -10.97 13.86 -5.73
N GLU A 46 -10.94 14.70 -6.77
CA GLU A 46 -10.89 16.15 -6.60
C GLU A 46 -12.16 16.64 -5.86
N ILE A 47 -13.34 16.20 -6.30
CA ILE A 47 -14.62 16.60 -5.69
C ILE A 47 -14.68 16.14 -4.23
N SER A 48 -14.38 14.87 -3.95
CA SER A 48 -14.41 14.33 -2.59
C SER A 48 -13.42 15.05 -1.65
N SER A 49 -12.23 15.38 -2.15
CA SER A 49 -11.22 16.15 -1.42
C SER A 49 -11.69 17.57 -1.09
N LYS A 50 -12.36 18.27 -2.02
CA LYS A 50 -12.94 19.60 -1.76
C LYS A 50 -14.07 19.53 -0.73
N PHE A 51 -14.91 18.49 -0.76
CA PHE A 51 -15.93 18.23 0.28
C PHE A 51 -15.29 18.09 1.66
N ASN A 52 -14.24 17.27 1.78
CA ASN A 52 -13.48 17.10 3.03
C ASN A 52 -12.89 18.43 3.53
N PHE A 53 -12.26 19.21 2.64
CA PHE A 53 -11.68 20.50 2.99
C PHE A 53 -12.71 21.48 3.57
N LEU A 54 -13.89 21.56 2.94
CA LEU A 54 -14.98 22.45 3.33
C LEU A 54 -15.67 21.97 4.61
N ALA A 55 -15.84 20.65 4.76
CA ALA A 55 -16.38 20.03 5.97
C ALA A 55 -15.52 20.33 7.21
N LYS A 56 -14.18 20.19 7.08
CA LYS A 56 -13.20 20.55 8.13
C LYS A 56 -13.26 22.01 8.57
N ARG A 57 -13.87 22.88 7.76
CA ARG A 57 -13.97 24.33 7.97
C ARG A 57 -15.40 24.81 8.26
N ASN A 58 -16.27 23.87 8.68
CA ASN A 58 -17.65 24.13 9.08
C ASN A 58 -18.53 24.71 7.96
N GLU A 59 -18.22 24.44 6.69
CA GLU A 59 -19.02 24.90 5.55
C GLU A 59 -20.16 23.93 5.18
N LYS A 60 -20.76 23.27 6.19
CA LYS A 60 -21.75 22.20 6.01
C LYS A 60 -23.02 22.65 5.26
N GLU A 61 -23.48 23.87 5.52
CA GLU A 61 -24.70 24.41 4.89
C GLU A 61 -24.54 24.49 3.37
N PHE A 62 -23.38 24.95 2.91
CA PHE A 62 -23.05 24.97 1.50
C PHE A 62 -22.96 23.56 0.91
N LEU A 63 -22.31 22.61 1.60
CA LEU A 63 -22.21 21.23 1.12
C LEU A 63 -23.59 20.58 1.00
N PHE A 64 -24.50 20.86 1.93
CA PHE A 64 -25.85 20.30 1.91
C PHE A 64 -26.69 20.81 0.74
N THR A 65 -26.45 22.02 0.24
CA THR A 65 -27.13 22.49 -0.99
C THR A 65 -26.82 21.63 -2.22
N LEU A 66 -25.71 20.89 -2.20
CA LEU A 66 -25.26 20.06 -3.32
C LEU A 66 -25.72 18.59 -3.19
N LEU A 67 -26.43 18.23 -2.12
CA LEU A 67 -26.76 16.85 -1.79
C LEU A 67 -28.27 16.65 -1.64
N ASN A 68 -28.76 15.47 -2.01
CA ASN A 68 -30.12 15.06 -1.67
C ASN A 68 -30.28 14.81 -0.16
N SER A 69 -31.53 14.68 0.31
CA SER A 69 -31.83 14.55 1.74
C SER A 69 -31.25 13.31 2.41
N GLY A 70 -31.07 12.20 1.67
CA GLY A 70 -30.42 11.00 2.18
C GLY A 70 -28.93 11.24 2.42
N ASP A 71 -28.27 11.86 1.45
CA ASP A 71 -26.83 12.13 1.46
C ASP A 71 -26.45 13.19 2.49
N GLN A 72 -27.32 14.19 2.69
CA GLN A 72 -27.17 15.18 3.76
C GLN A 72 -27.11 14.50 5.14
N LYS A 73 -28.00 13.53 5.40
CA LYS A 73 -28.03 12.80 6.69
C LYS A 73 -26.76 11.99 6.93
N THR A 74 -26.25 11.32 5.89
CA THR A 74 -25.00 10.56 5.98
C THR A 74 -23.83 11.50 6.27
N LEU A 75 -23.68 12.55 5.48
CA LEU A 75 -22.60 13.51 5.66
C LEU A 75 -22.66 14.24 7.01
N ALA A 76 -23.86 14.56 7.51
CA ALA A 76 -24.05 15.21 8.81
C ALA A 76 -23.44 14.37 9.95
N LYS A 77 -23.67 13.06 9.95
CA LYS A 77 -23.13 12.15 10.98
C LYS A 77 -21.60 12.19 11.01
N SER A 78 -20.96 12.14 9.83
CA SER A 78 -19.50 12.14 9.70
C SER A 78 -18.89 13.48 10.12
N ILE A 79 -19.56 14.59 9.82
CA ILE A 79 -19.16 15.93 10.28
C ILE A 79 -19.31 16.08 11.79
N GLU A 80 -20.43 15.63 12.37
CA GLU A 80 -20.69 15.70 13.82
C GLU A 80 -19.65 14.91 14.63
N ARG A 81 -19.25 13.74 14.13
CA ARG A 81 -18.20 12.90 14.72
C ARG A 81 -16.78 13.41 14.46
N LYS A 82 -16.61 14.45 13.65
CA LYS A 82 -15.31 14.97 13.18
C LYS A 82 -14.46 13.92 12.46
N GLU A 83 -15.11 12.91 11.86
CA GLU A 83 -14.49 11.84 11.11
C GLU A 83 -14.26 12.28 9.65
N PHE A 84 -13.48 13.34 9.46
CA PHE A 84 -13.37 13.98 8.15
C PHE A 84 -12.70 13.12 7.06
N GLY A 85 -11.94 12.09 7.44
CA GLY A 85 -11.49 11.06 6.49
C GLY A 85 -12.67 10.30 5.87
N LEU A 86 -13.69 9.99 6.68
CA LEU A 86 -14.91 9.31 6.21
C LEU A 86 -15.74 10.21 5.30
N VAL A 87 -15.74 11.54 5.50
CA VAL A 87 -16.43 12.47 4.59
C VAL A 87 -15.94 12.32 3.15
N GLN A 88 -14.62 12.24 2.97
CA GLN A 88 -14.03 12.06 1.64
C GLN A 88 -14.45 10.72 1.04
N ASP A 89 -14.29 9.64 1.80
CA ASP A 89 -14.63 8.28 1.36
C ASP A 89 -16.12 8.15 1.03
N GLU A 90 -17.00 8.72 1.85
CA GLU A 90 -18.46 8.68 1.66
C GLU A 90 -18.87 9.39 0.37
N ILE A 91 -18.31 10.57 0.09
CA ILE A 91 -18.58 11.28 -1.15
C ILE A 91 -17.97 10.54 -2.35
N ARG A 92 -16.74 10.04 -2.23
CA ARG A 92 -16.05 9.32 -3.30
C ARG A 92 -16.77 8.04 -3.71
N LYS A 93 -17.29 7.29 -2.74
CA LYS A 93 -18.04 6.03 -2.94
C LYS A 93 -19.40 6.23 -3.60
N LYS A 94 -19.96 7.46 -3.59
CA LYS A 94 -21.22 7.74 -4.26
C LYS A 94 -21.08 7.75 -5.77
N PHE A 95 -19.93 8.17 -6.31
CA PHE A 95 -19.69 8.10 -7.75
C PHE A 95 -19.68 6.64 -8.21
N THR A 96 -20.74 6.22 -8.90
CA THR A 96 -20.96 4.82 -9.29
C THR A 96 -20.40 4.49 -10.68
N GLN A 97 -20.24 5.49 -11.54
CA GLN A 97 -19.73 5.33 -12.91
C GLN A 97 -18.35 5.99 -13.04
N VAL A 98 -17.36 5.43 -12.38
CA VAL A 98 -16.00 5.97 -12.39
C VAL A 98 -15.15 5.26 -13.43
N GLU A 99 -14.62 6.03 -14.36
CA GLU A 99 -13.59 5.59 -15.30
C GLU A 99 -12.22 5.76 -14.65
N ASN A 100 -11.54 4.65 -14.39
CA ASN A 100 -10.18 4.71 -13.83
C ASN A 100 -9.24 5.25 -14.89
N THR A 101 -8.70 6.45 -14.67
CA THR A 101 -7.66 7.04 -15.53
C THR A 101 -6.26 6.57 -15.14
N HIS A 102 -6.13 5.96 -13.96
CA HIS A 102 -4.99 5.13 -13.61
C HIS A 102 -5.18 3.71 -14.18
N LYS A 103 -4.19 3.23 -14.95
CA LYS A 103 -4.02 1.80 -15.26
C LYS A 103 -4.09 1.03 -13.94
N ALA A 104 -4.88 -0.04 -13.90
CA ALA A 104 -5.16 -0.82 -12.70
C ALA A 104 -3.87 -1.12 -11.91
N SER A 105 -3.96 -1.12 -10.58
CA SER A 105 -2.87 -1.46 -9.66
C SER A 105 -2.12 -2.75 -10.05
N ASP A 106 -2.81 -3.66 -10.73
CA ASP A 106 -2.27 -4.95 -11.16
C ASP A 106 -1.29 -4.87 -12.33
N GLU A 107 -1.22 -3.78 -13.11
CA GLU A 107 -0.15 -3.60 -14.12
C GLU A 107 1.18 -3.21 -13.46
N ASN A 108 1.12 -2.54 -12.31
CA ASN A 108 2.28 -2.03 -11.58
C ASN A 108 2.69 -2.94 -10.41
N ARG A 109 1.97 -4.04 -10.18
CA ARG A 109 2.24 -5.00 -9.13
C ARG A 109 2.43 -6.38 -9.72
N LEU A 110 3.52 -7.03 -9.34
CA LEU A 110 3.76 -8.45 -9.59
C LEU A 110 3.85 -9.15 -8.23
N GLU A 111 3.11 -10.24 -8.07
CA GLU A 111 3.23 -11.12 -6.90
C GLU A 111 3.60 -12.52 -7.38
N VAL A 112 4.77 -13.01 -6.95
CA VAL A 112 5.16 -14.40 -7.14
C VAL A 112 4.83 -15.15 -5.86
N LEU A 113 3.91 -16.11 -5.94
CA LEU A 113 3.36 -16.84 -4.81
C LEU A 113 3.84 -18.29 -4.83
N ALA A 114 4.41 -18.77 -3.73
CA ALA A 114 4.71 -20.19 -3.56
C ALA A 114 3.40 -20.97 -3.30
N GLU A 115 3.11 -21.96 -4.15
CA GLU A 115 1.93 -22.82 -4.01
C GLU A 115 2.06 -23.79 -2.86
N ASN A 116 3.26 -24.36 -2.67
CA ASN A 116 3.51 -25.31 -1.61
C ASN A 116 3.58 -24.60 -0.27
N LYS A 117 2.58 -24.85 0.56
CA LYS A 117 2.56 -24.44 1.98
C LYS A 117 3.26 -25.44 2.90
N PHE A 118 3.69 -26.57 2.35
CA PHE A 118 4.49 -27.57 3.06
C PHE A 118 5.93 -27.52 2.54
N HIS A 119 6.87 -27.25 3.44
CA HIS A 119 8.30 -27.25 3.11
C HIS A 119 8.96 -28.48 3.71
N ALA A 120 9.64 -29.25 2.86
CA ALA A 120 10.43 -30.38 3.33
C ALA A 120 11.64 -29.86 4.11
N ILE A 121 11.75 -30.26 5.37
CA ILE A 121 12.90 -29.95 6.23
C ILE A 121 13.96 -31.05 6.21
N SER A 122 13.76 -32.11 5.41
CA SER A 122 14.69 -33.23 5.35
C SER A 122 16.08 -32.74 4.94
N GLY A 123 17.09 -33.10 5.72
CA GLY A 123 18.47 -32.63 5.53
C GLY A 123 18.77 -31.29 6.21
N TYR A 124 17.83 -30.70 6.96
CA TYR A 124 18.04 -29.58 7.85
C TYR A 124 17.71 -29.94 9.30
N ASP A 125 18.46 -29.36 10.23
CA ASP A 125 18.34 -29.67 11.65
C ASP A 125 17.25 -28.81 12.33
N TYR A 126 17.06 -27.57 11.86
CA TYR A 126 16.17 -26.58 12.48
C TYR A 126 15.46 -25.70 11.46
N ILE A 127 14.31 -25.15 11.88
CA ILE A 127 13.56 -24.10 11.18
C ILE A 127 13.37 -22.90 12.10
N VAL A 128 13.56 -21.69 11.55
CA VAL A 128 13.36 -20.41 12.22
C VAL A 128 12.42 -19.57 11.37
N SER A 129 11.35 -19.05 11.97
CA SER A 129 10.47 -18.09 11.31
C SER A 129 11.16 -16.73 11.22
N ALA A 130 11.33 -16.21 10.00
CA ALA A 130 11.90 -14.89 9.77
C ALA A 130 10.86 -13.76 9.91
N SER A 131 9.55 -14.06 9.85
CA SER A 131 8.48 -13.06 10.06
C SER A 131 8.49 -12.40 11.44
N HIS A 132 9.02 -13.08 12.46
CA HIS A 132 9.08 -12.53 13.82
C HIS A 132 10.23 -11.56 14.07
N TYR A 133 11.16 -11.41 13.10
CA TYR A 133 12.38 -10.61 13.27
C TYR A 133 12.41 -9.48 12.24
N ARG A 134 11.51 -8.49 12.41
CA ARG A 134 11.60 -7.19 11.69
C ARG A 134 12.99 -6.56 11.83
N ASN A 135 13.60 -6.76 13.00
CA ASN A 135 15.03 -6.70 13.32
C ASN A 135 15.21 -7.56 14.58
N GLY A 136 16.16 -8.49 14.59
CA GLY A 136 16.40 -9.27 15.80
C GLY A 136 17.45 -10.34 15.65
N ASP A 137 17.91 -10.81 16.80
CA ASP A 137 18.93 -11.83 16.94
C ASP A 137 18.28 -13.12 17.42
N PHE A 138 18.66 -14.25 16.82
CA PHE A 138 18.45 -15.55 17.43
C PHE A 138 19.80 -16.20 17.73
N LYS A 139 19.84 -16.95 18.83
CA LYS A 139 21.01 -17.72 19.21
C LYS A 139 20.84 -19.16 18.80
N PHE A 140 21.89 -19.73 18.25
CA PHE A 140 21.98 -21.13 17.94
C PHE A 140 23.36 -21.62 18.36
N ASP A 141 23.39 -22.54 19.32
CA ASP A 141 24.56 -22.81 20.16
C ASP A 141 25.15 -21.51 20.77
N ASP A 142 26.46 -21.29 20.58
CA ASP A 142 27.19 -20.10 20.99
C ASP A 142 27.20 -18.99 19.93
N ASP A 143 26.53 -19.20 18.80
CA ASP A 143 26.49 -18.26 17.69
C ASP A 143 25.21 -17.41 17.69
N THR A 144 25.33 -16.17 17.23
CA THR A 144 24.22 -15.23 17.08
C THR A 144 23.99 -14.92 15.61
N PHE A 145 22.76 -15.14 15.15
CA PHE A 145 22.31 -14.76 13.83
C PHE A 145 21.43 -13.52 13.93
N THR A 146 21.75 -12.49 13.15
CA THR A 146 20.99 -11.24 13.08
C THR A 146 20.29 -11.13 11.73
N PHE A 147 18.97 -10.93 11.76
CA PHE A 147 18.20 -10.55 10.57
C PHE A 147 18.06 -9.03 10.50
N ALA A 148 18.39 -8.47 9.33
CA ALA A 148 18.15 -7.05 9.04
C ALA A 148 17.31 -6.92 7.78
N ARG A 149 16.11 -6.34 7.92
CA ARG A 149 15.19 -6.03 6.81
C ARG A 149 15.24 -4.52 6.57
N GLN A 150 15.54 -4.10 5.34
CA GLN A 150 15.58 -2.68 4.97
C GLN A 150 14.83 -2.43 3.66
N GLU A 151 13.51 -2.57 3.73
CA GLU A 151 12.57 -2.45 2.60
C GLU A 151 12.72 -1.16 1.78
N PHE A 152 13.28 -0.10 2.39
CA PHE A 152 13.38 1.23 1.79
C PHE A 152 14.81 1.64 1.36
N SER A 153 15.83 0.79 1.56
CA SER A 153 17.24 1.11 1.24
C SER A 153 17.85 0.28 0.10
N GLY A 154 17.05 -0.57 -0.57
CA GLY A 154 17.52 -1.52 -1.58
C GLY A 154 18.09 -2.82 -0.99
N LYS A 155 18.21 -2.93 0.34
CA LYS A 155 18.55 -4.18 1.04
C LYS A 155 17.29 -4.84 1.60
N ILE A 156 16.76 -5.79 0.85
CA ILE A 156 15.51 -6.47 1.18
C ILE A 156 15.71 -7.30 2.45
N LEU A 157 16.79 -8.08 2.50
CA LEU A 157 17.12 -8.94 3.63
C LEU A 157 18.61 -9.27 3.66
N SER A 158 19.22 -9.17 4.83
CA SER A 158 20.53 -9.73 5.10
C SER A 158 20.54 -10.54 6.40
N ILE A 159 21.34 -11.60 6.42
CA ILE A 159 21.56 -12.46 7.58
C ILE A 159 23.03 -12.35 7.96
N THR A 160 23.31 -11.99 9.22
CA THR A 160 24.68 -11.82 9.72
C THR A 160 24.96 -12.81 10.84
N LEU A 161 26.08 -13.50 10.78
CA LEU A 161 26.57 -14.43 11.79
C LEU A 161 27.63 -13.73 12.66
N ASN A 162 27.39 -13.67 13.97
CA ASN A 162 28.28 -13.12 14.99
C ASN A 162 28.77 -11.68 14.69
N GLY A 163 28.00 -10.91 13.92
CA GLY A 163 28.40 -9.57 13.47
C GLY A 163 29.58 -9.53 12.49
N LYS A 164 30.06 -10.67 11.98
CA LYS A 164 31.30 -10.77 11.19
C LYS A 164 31.04 -11.21 9.75
N GLU A 165 30.31 -12.30 9.57
CA GLU A 165 29.99 -12.84 8.25
C GLU A 165 28.56 -12.45 7.88
N SER A 166 28.32 -12.02 6.65
CA SER A 166 27.00 -11.56 6.23
C SER A 166 26.62 -12.12 4.87
N TRP A 167 25.37 -12.53 4.75
CA TRP A 167 24.73 -12.92 3.51
C TRP A 167 23.66 -11.89 3.16
N ASP A 168 23.90 -11.11 2.11
CA ASP A 168 22.90 -10.23 1.50
C ASP A 168 22.10 -11.02 0.45
N VAL A 169 20.82 -11.24 0.71
CA VAL A 169 19.93 -12.03 -0.15
C VAL A 169 19.35 -11.18 -1.28
N SER A 170 19.44 -9.85 -1.18
CA SER A 170 18.79 -8.90 -2.09
C SER A 170 19.14 -9.13 -3.57
N PRO A 171 20.42 -9.36 -3.95
CA PRO A 171 20.78 -9.62 -5.34
C PRO A 171 20.11 -10.87 -5.92
N LEU A 172 19.92 -11.92 -5.10
CA LEU A 172 19.26 -13.15 -5.52
C LEU A 172 17.76 -12.91 -5.75
N ILE A 173 17.11 -12.15 -4.87
CA ILE A 173 15.70 -11.77 -5.02
C ILE A 173 15.48 -10.93 -6.28
N HIS A 174 16.34 -9.93 -6.54
CA HIS A 174 16.27 -9.13 -7.77
C HIS A 174 16.43 -10.00 -9.02
N ASN A 175 17.41 -10.90 -9.04
CA ASN A 175 17.64 -11.80 -10.17
C ASN A 175 16.45 -12.76 -10.38
N TYR A 176 15.84 -13.25 -9.30
CA TYR A 176 14.66 -14.10 -9.36
C TYR A 176 13.45 -13.35 -9.95
N LEU A 177 13.13 -12.16 -9.43
CA LEU A 177 12.01 -11.35 -9.92
C LEU A 177 12.20 -10.85 -11.36
N ASN A 178 13.45 -10.63 -11.79
CA ASN A 178 13.76 -10.24 -13.17
C ASN A 178 13.30 -11.25 -14.23
N GLN A 179 13.13 -12.53 -13.87
CA GLN A 179 12.57 -13.56 -14.76
C GLN A 179 11.11 -13.26 -15.14
N PHE A 180 10.43 -12.44 -14.34
CA PHE A 180 9.03 -12.10 -14.48
C PHE A 180 8.82 -10.60 -14.81
N LYS A 181 9.87 -9.86 -15.18
CA LYS A 181 9.85 -8.39 -15.31
C LYS A 181 8.77 -7.78 -16.22
N ASN A 182 8.28 -8.57 -17.19
CA ASN A 182 7.24 -8.19 -18.16
C ASN A 182 5.85 -8.74 -17.80
N ARG A 183 5.70 -9.36 -16.64
CA ARG A 183 4.45 -9.90 -16.14
C ARG A 183 3.93 -9.02 -15.01
N SER A 184 2.63 -9.08 -14.81
CA SER A 184 1.91 -8.32 -13.79
C SER A 184 0.78 -9.18 -13.21
N GLY A 185 0.23 -8.79 -12.08
CA GLY A 185 -0.70 -9.62 -11.30
C GLY A 185 0.02 -10.75 -10.55
N GLN A 186 -0.71 -11.82 -10.24
CA GLN A 186 -0.21 -12.95 -9.46
C GLN A 186 0.31 -14.08 -10.36
N ILE A 187 1.48 -14.61 -10.02
CA ILE A 187 2.10 -15.78 -10.64
C ILE A 187 2.36 -16.80 -9.55
N SER A 188 1.92 -18.03 -9.77
CA SER A 188 2.22 -19.13 -8.88
C SER A 188 3.48 -19.89 -9.29
N VAL A 189 4.28 -20.31 -8.32
CA VAL A 189 5.48 -21.14 -8.51
C VAL A 189 5.52 -22.26 -7.46
N PRO A 190 6.21 -23.38 -7.72
CA PRO A 190 6.29 -24.47 -6.74
C PRO A 190 6.96 -24.07 -5.41
N GLU A 191 8.04 -23.29 -5.46
CA GLU A 191 8.80 -22.83 -4.30
C GLU A 191 9.56 -21.54 -4.65
N ILE A 192 9.79 -20.70 -3.64
CA ILE A 192 10.72 -19.57 -3.72
C ILE A 192 11.75 -19.77 -2.63
N SER A 193 12.98 -20.12 -3.00
CA SER A 193 14.03 -20.34 -2.01
C SER A 193 15.43 -19.98 -2.50
N PHE A 194 16.29 -19.61 -1.56
CA PHE A 194 17.70 -19.34 -1.80
C PHE A 194 18.55 -20.04 -0.76
N GLU A 195 19.71 -20.52 -1.17
CA GLU A 195 20.64 -21.23 -0.30
C GLU A 195 21.98 -20.52 -0.28
N ASN A 196 22.62 -20.54 0.89
CA ASN A 196 23.99 -20.08 1.03
C ASN A 196 24.65 -20.72 2.24
N ASP A 197 25.97 -20.71 2.22
CA ASP A 197 26.79 -21.11 3.34
C ASP A 197 27.22 -19.88 4.15
N LEU A 198 27.12 -19.96 5.48
CA LEU A 198 27.53 -18.89 6.39
C LEU A 198 28.26 -19.49 7.60
N GLY A 199 29.56 -19.24 7.72
CA GLY A 199 30.43 -19.94 8.66
C GLY A 199 30.34 -21.47 8.53
N LYS A 200 30.07 -22.12 9.67
CA LYS A 200 29.88 -23.58 9.79
C LYS A 200 28.47 -24.07 9.44
N TYR A 201 27.61 -23.18 8.95
CA TYR A 201 26.21 -23.47 8.67
C TYR A 201 25.93 -23.46 7.18
N HIS A 202 25.02 -24.33 6.76
CA HIS A 202 24.36 -24.26 5.47
C HIS A 202 22.91 -23.82 5.70
N LEU A 203 22.52 -22.78 4.99
CA LEU A 203 21.27 -22.05 5.18
C LEU A 203 20.39 -22.18 3.94
N LYS A 204 19.09 -22.41 4.14
CA LYS A 204 18.08 -22.27 3.09
C LYS A 204 16.99 -21.32 3.57
N LEU A 205 16.80 -20.24 2.82
CA LEU A 205 15.73 -19.29 3.06
C LEU A 205 14.58 -19.57 2.10
N VAL A 206 13.38 -19.74 2.63
CA VAL A 206 12.16 -20.07 1.88
C VAL A 206 11.13 -18.96 2.07
N PHE A 207 10.49 -18.51 0.99
CA PHE A 207 9.52 -17.42 1.02
C PHE A 207 8.13 -17.89 0.63
N ASP A 208 7.12 -17.36 1.31
CA ASP A 208 5.72 -17.56 0.94
C ASP A 208 5.38 -16.83 -0.37
N ASN A 209 5.88 -15.61 -0.49
CA ASN A 209 5.71 -14.78 -1.68
C ASN A 209 6.84 -13.75 -1.80
N LEU A 210 6.97 -13.20 -3.01
CA LEU A 210 7.72 -11.99 -3.29
C LEU A 210 6.83 -11.04 -4.07
N ILE A 211 6.70 -9.82 -3.57
CA ILE A 211 5.87 -8.77 -4.17
C ILE A 211 6.79 -7.68 -4.69
N LEU A 212 6.57 -7.30 -5.95
CA LEU A 212 7.24 -6.22 -6.65
C LEU A 212 6.21 -5.15 -7.00
N GLU A 213 6.37 -3.96 -6.46
CA GLU A 213 5.53 -2.80 -6.77
C GLU A 213 6.34 -1.73 -7.49
N LYS A 214 5.81 -1.28 -8.63
CA LYS A 214 6.40 -0.29 -9.52
C LYS A 214 5.54 0.98 -9.50
N TYR A 215 5.60 1.71 -8.39
CA TYR A 215 5.00 3.04 -8.28
C TYR A 215 6.04 4.13 -8.64
N ALA A 216 6.28 5.11 -7.77
CA ALA A 216 7.31 6.14 -7.97
C ALA A 216 8.74 5.60 -7.83
N ARG A 217 8.92 4.51 -7.08
CA ARG A 217 10.15 3.74 -6.93
C ARG A 217 9.79 2.26 -6.92
N GLU A 218 10.73 1.44 -7.39
CA GLU A 218 10.61 -0.01 -7.26
C GLU A 218 10.70 -0.38 -5.78
N GLN A 219 9.74 -1.16 -5.30
CA GLN A 219 9.70 -1.69 -3.94
C GLN A 219 9.51 -3.19 -3.98
N ILE A 220 10.31 -3.89 -3.18
CA ILE A 220 10.23 -5.34 -3.03
C ILE A 220 10.00 -5.67 -1.57
N PHE A 221 9.00 -6.51 -1.31
CA PHE A 221 8.67 -7.00 0.01
C PHE A 221 8.09 -8.41 -0.05
N TYR A 222 7.96 -9.03 1.12
CA TYR A 222 7.42 -10.37 1.30
C TYR A 222 6.61 -10.43 2.60
N ASN A 223 5.65 -11.34 2.67
CA ASN A 223 4.81 -11.53 3.85
C ASN A 223 5.56 -12.33 4.92
N ASP A 224 5.99 -13.54 4.59
CA ASP A 224 6.71 -14.44 5.49
C ASP A 224 7.89 -15.12 4.78
N ALA A 225 8.88 -15.50 5.58
CA ALA A 225 9.99 -16.34 5.18
C ALA A 225 10.44 -17.25 6.33
N TYR A 226 11.00 -18.40 5.98
CA TYR A 226 11.55 -19.38 6.92
C TYR A 226 13.02 -19.62 6.61
N LEU A 227 13.84 -19.64 7.65
CA LEU A 227 15.24 -20.03 7.56
C LEU A 227 15.39 -21.47 8.07
N LEU A 228 15.82 -22.35 7.18
CA LEU A 228 16.26 -23.70 7.50
C LEU A 228 17.76 -23.68 7.72
N VAL A 229 18.20 -24.34 8.79
CA VAL A 229 19.61 -24.34 9.22
C VAL A 229 20.08 -25.78 9.40
N ARG A 230 21.26 -26.08 8.85
CA ARG A 230 22.01 -27.29 9.19
C ARG A 230 23.47 -26.98 9.46
N LYS A 231 24.09 -27.76 10.31
CA LYS A 231 25.56 -27.76 10.44
C LYS A 231 26.17 -28.49 9.23
N LYS A 232 27.30 -27.99 8.76
CA LYS A 232 28.10 -28.67 7.73
C LYS A 232 28.88 -29.84 8.30
#